data_AF-I1E205-F1
#
_entry.id   AF-I1E205-F1
#
_cell.length_a   1.000
_cell.length_b   1.000
_cell.length_c   1.000
_cell.angle_alpha   90.00
_cell.angle_beta   90.00
_cell.angle_gamma   90.00
#
_symmetry.space_group_name_H-M   'P 1'
#
loop_
_entity.id
_entity.type
_entity.pdbx_description
1 polymer ?
#
loop_
_entity_poly.entity_id
_entity_poly.type
_entity_poly.pdbx_seq_one_letter_code
_entity_poly.pdbx_strand_id
1 'polypeptide(L)'
;MKIDLNSNPLSLVRSLPTRNIPIDKIKVRDNIERDDIFLDKYTKYLKGKIKSYVTRLSLKSIKPGFYQPSKNGLVYKCDEYIKEDVEYLKDLIRMGFRPALFVYENICKNDEQVFLCPDDVSPYYAYQELNITKPPVIILGCKKNLEESCYVIRAMKCTYNDRTEHFESFLCIEHKLQPSLLGVEKPPYSYCFNILLESVRGTKQRVKEFHKGGAVKLHYHHTLYSILQRAEESLESMSLLFDKGLYVNAGAVVRSLYELALTFYIDWLGPEQIYKYLQIASVTTLKEWEKYCEDTLKEQLKSGLSRSDAQLLKDAKMRGYFLATKVSEKARLFPFGEQHHQNVYSFLSKITHHDFSMTARYTHTLEHGDESVFNEDILNTAIYCADLFVAAIITRIIDDVGYSGEQYIESRDG
;
A
#
# COMPACT_ATOMS: atom_id res chain seq x y z
N MET A 1 12.73 27.00 -19.34
CA MET A 1 13.68 26.63 -18.28
C MET A 1 13.26 25.26 -17.75
N LYS A 2 14.07 24.21 -17.94
CA LYS A 2 13.81 22.89 -17.37
C LYS A 2 14.51 22.88 -16.01
N ILE A 3 13.73 22.96 -14.93
CA ILE A 3 14.27 22.83 -13.58
C ILE A 3 14.58 21.34 -13.41
N ASP A 4 15.86 20.97 -13.50
CA ASP A 4 16.30 19.58 -13.38
C ASP A 4 16.78 19.34 -11.95
N LEU A 5 15.90 18.78 -11.12
CA LEU A 5 16.29 18.23 -9.82
C LEU A 5 16.85 16.84 -10.12
N ASN A 6 18.19 16.72 -10.16
CA ASN A 6 18.94 15.52 -10.53
C ASN A 6 18.48 14.28 -9.74
N SER A 7 17.47 13.58 -10.27
CA SER A 7 16.85 12.41 -9.66
C SER A 7 16.24 11.55 -10.78
N ASN A 8 16.52 10.25 -10.75
CA ASN A 8 16.01 9.30 -11.74
C ASN A 8 15.04 8.32 -11.07
N PRO A 9 13.72 8.52 -11.18
CA PRO A 9 12.72 7.61 -10.58
C PRO A 9 12.85 6.16 -11.06
N LEU A 10 13.35 5.94 -12.27
CA LEU A 10 13.54 4.60 -12.87
C LEU A 10 14.73 3.83 -12.26
N SER A 11 15.59 4.51 -11.48
CA SER A 11 16.69 3.84 -10.76
C SER A 11 16.22 3.10 -9.51
N LEU A 12 15.00 3.35 -9.03
CA LEU A 12 14.44 2.65 -7.87
C LEU A 12 14.07 1.21 -8.24
N VAL A 13 14.58 0.26 -7.48
CA VAL A 13 14.32 -1.18 -7.65
C VAL A 13 13.55 -1.69 -6.43
N ARG A 14 12.40 -2.33 -6.65
CA ARG A 14 11.50 -2.82 -5.58
C ARG A 14 11.28 -4.32 -5.56
N SER A 15 11.71 -5.03 -6.60
CA SER A 15 11.57 -6.48 -6.69
C SER A 15 12.90 -7.11 -7.09
N LEU A 16 13.08 -8.38 -6.72
CA LEU A 16 14.20 -9.18 -7.22
C LEU A 16 14.05 -9.42 -8.74
N PRO A 17 15.14 -9.70 -9.46
CA PRO A 17 15.07 -10.08 -10.86
C PRO A 17 14.20 -11.33 -11.06
N THR A 18 13.16 -11.21 -11.88
CA THR A 18 12.24 -12.32 -12.20
C THR A 18 12.65 -13.02 -13.48
N ARG A 19 12.46 -14.35 -13.55
CA ARG A 19 12.60 -15.14 -14.78
C ARG A 19 11.27 -15.81 -15.12
N ASN A 20 10.94 -15.87 -16.40
CA ASN A 20 9.76 -16.61 -16.85
C ASN A 20 10.07 -18.11 -16.86
N ILE A 21 9.21 -18.89 -16.20
CA ILE A 21 9.25 -20.35 -16.20
C ILE A 21 7.95 -20.85 -16.83
N PRO A 22 8.01 -21.63 -17.93
CA PRO A 22 6.83 -22.26 -18.51
C PRO A 22 6.08 -23.11 -17.48
N ILE A 23 4.74 -23.06 -17.51
CA ILE A 23 3.88 -23.75 -16.52
C ILE A 23 4.15 -25.27 -16.49
N ASP A 24 4.40 -25.86 -17.67
CA ASP A 24 4.73 -27.28 -17.85
C ASP A 24 6.10 -27.68 -17.27
N LYS A 25 6.95 -26.70 -16.93
CA LYS A 25 8.27 -26.91 -16.31
C LYS A 25 8.27 -26.68 -14.80
N ILE A 26 7.15 -26.28 -14.20
CA ILE A 26 7.00 -26.16 -12.75
C ILE A 26 6.93 -27.57 -12.16
N LYS A 27 7.91 -27.92 -11.31
CA LYS A 27 7.98 -29.21 -10.63
C LYS A 27 7.75 -29.02 -9.13
N VAL A 28 6.95 -29.90 -8.55
CA VAL A 28 6.80 -30.02 -7.09
C VAL A 28 7.92 -30.94 -6.60
N ARG A 29 8.54 -30.65 -5.45
CA ARG A 29 9.52 -31.57 -4.85
C ARG A 29 8.81 -32.87 -4.45
N ASP A 30 9.48 -34.01 -4.59
CA ASP A 30 8.86 -35.32 -4.31
C ASP A 30 8.66 -35.59 -2.81
N ASN A 31 9.29 -34.80 -1.94
CA ASN A 31 9.34 -34.98 -0.50
C ASN A 31 8.40 -34.06 0.29
N ILE A 32 7.50 -33.33 -0.37
CA ILE A 32 6.55 -32.41 0.28
C ILE A 32 5.11 -32.87 0.06
N GLU A 33 4.27 -32.67 1.08
CA GLU A 33 2.85 -32.98 1.00
C GLU A 33 2.15 -31.99 0.06
N ARG A 34 1.22 -32.47 -0.77
CA ARG A 34 0.57 -31.64 -1.78
C ARG A 34 -0.79 -31.13 -1.32
N ASP A 35 -0.99 -29.83 -1.40
CA ASP A 35 -2.31 -29.21 -1.30
C ASP A 35 -2.99 -29.14 -2.67
N ASP A 36 -3.84 -30.13 -2.96
CA ASP A 36 -4.59 -30.18 -4.23
C ASP A 36 -5.52 -28.96 -4.43
N ILE A 37 -6.04 -28.37 -3.35
CA ILE A 37 -6.93 -27.20 -3.42
C ILE A 37 -6.11 -25.98 -3.86
N PHE A 38 -4.95 -25.78 -3.24
CA PHE A 38 -4.04 -24.71 -3.62
C PHE A 38 -3.55 -24.88 -5.05
N LEU A 39 -3.09 -26.07 -5.44
CA LEU A 39 -2.59 -26.34 -6.79
C LEU A 39 -3.66 -26.08 -7.86
N ASP A 40 -4.91 -26.49 -7.63
CA ASP A 40 -6.03 -26.20 -8.52
C ASP A 40 -6.27 -24.68 -8.65
N LYS A 41 -6.33 -23.96 -7.52
CA LYS A 41 -6.52 -22.50 -7.50
C LYS A 41 -5.38 -21.76 -8.17
N TYR A 42 -4.14 -22.09 -7.83
CA TYR A 42 -2.94 -21.47 -8.39
C TYR A 42 -2.83 -21.73 -9.90
N THR A 43 -3.12 -22.95 -10.35
CA THR A 43 -3.17 -23.28 -11.79
C THR A 43 -4.27 -22.49 -12.51
N LYS A 44 -5.46 -22.38 -11.91
CA LYS A 44 -6.56 -21.55 -12.47
C LYS A 44 -6.17 -20.08 -12.52
N TYR A 45 -5.44 -19.59 -11.51
CA TYR A 45 -4.93 -18.23 -11.43
C TYR A 45 -3.94 -17.94 -12.56
N LEU A 46 -2.89 -18.77 -12.74
CA LEU A 46 -1.91 -18.64 -13.82
C LEU A 46 -2.57 -18.70 -15.21
N LYS A 47 -3.66 -19.48 -15.35
CA LYS A 47 -4.45 -19.59 -16.57
C LYS A 47 -5.49 -18.47 -16.76
N GLY A 48 -5.58 -17.50 -15.84
CA GLY A 48 -6.53 -16.38 -15.89
C GLY A 48 -7.99 -16.78 -15.69
N LYS A 49 -8.25 -18.00 -15.21
CA LYS A 49 -9.59 -18.55 -14.97
C LYS A 49 -10.20 -18.03 -13.67
N ILE A 50 -9.37 -17.65 -12.70
CA ILE A 50 -9.79 -16.95 -11.48
C ILE A 50 -9.02 -15.64 -11.32
N LYS A 51 -9.62 -14.72 -10.58
CA LYS A 51 -8.98 -13.48 -10.12
C LYS A 51 -8.19 -13.76 -8.85
N SER A 52 -7.15 -12.98 -8.60
CA SER A 52 -6.54 -12.90 -7.28
C SER A 52 -6.58 -11.48 -6.75
N TYR A 53 -6.43 -11.37 -5.43
CA TYR A 53 -6.61 -10.13 -4.68
C TYR A 53 -5.32 -9.83 -3.93
N VAL A 54 -4.61 -8.79 -4.36
CA VAL A 54 -3.36 -8.32 -3.73
C VAL A 54 -3.75 -7.35 -2.62
N THR A 55 -3.38 -7.66 -1.39
CA THR A 55 -3.74 -6.87 -0.21
C THR A 55 -2.75 -7.12 0.94
N ARG A 56 -3.12 -6.66 2.14
CA ARG A 56 -2.42 -6.89 3.40
C ARG A 56 -3.39 -7.56 4.36
N LEU A 57 -2.94 -8.60 5.04
CA LEU A 57 -3.70 -9.31 6.08
C LEU A 57 -2.85 -9.42 7.33
N SER A 58 -3.49 -9.40 8.50
CA SER A 58 -2.80 -9.67 9.74
C SER A 58 -2.25 -11.10 9.72
N LEU A 59 -0.97 -11.28 10.08
CA LEU A 59 -0.33 -12.59 10.11
C LEU A 59 -1.10 -13.58 11.02
N LYS A 60 -1.75 -13.08 12.07
CA LYS A 60 -2.62 -13.86 12.97
C LYS A 60 -3.86 -14.45 12.30
N SER A 61 -4.31 -13.91 11.16
CA SER A 61 -5.45 -14.45 10.40
C SER A 61 -5.02 -15.50 9.37
N ILE A 62 -3.72 -15.76 9.25
CA ILE A 62 -3.11 -16.70 8.32
C ILE A 62 -2.49 -17.87 9.09
N LYS A 63 -2.81 -19.10 8.68
CA LYS A 63 -2.17 -20.31 9.18
C LYS A 63 -1.20 -20.85 8.11
N PRO A 64 0.07 -21.13 8.44
CA PRO A 64 0.96 -21.83 7.51
C PRO A 64 0.44 -23.26 7.28
N GLY A 65 0.73 -23.86 6.13
CA GLY A 65 0.21 -25.19 5.77
C GLY A 65 -1.26 -25.18 5.32
N PHE A 66 -1.90 -26.34 5.39
CA PHE A 66 -3.26 -26.57 4.87
C PHE A 66 -3.99 -27.72 5.59
N TYR A 67 -5.27 -27.90 5.24
CA TYR A 67 -6.07 -29.03 5.70
C TYR A 67 -6.32 -30.01 4.55
N GLN A 68 -6.03 -31.28 4.79
CA GLN A 68 -6.29 -32.36 3.84
C GLN A 68 -7.55 -33.15 4.27
N PRO A 69 -8.52 -33.37 3.35
CA PRO A 69 -9.64 -34.25 3.63
C PRO A 69 -9.19 -35.70 3.88
N SER A 70 -9.69 -36.29 4.95
CA SER A 70 -9.48 -37.69 5.34
C SER A 70 -10.82 -38.37 5.66
N LYS A 71 -10.81 -39.70 5.86
CA LYS A 71 -12.00 -40.45 6.28
C LYS A 71 -12.62 -39.96 7.60
N ASN A 72 -11.81 -39.35 8.48
CA ASN A 72 -12.21 -38.90 9.81
C ASN A 72 -12.36 -37.37 9.90
N GLY A 73 -12.46 -36.68 8.75
CA GLY A 73 -12.55 -35.22 8.69
C GLY A 73 -11.29 -34.56 8.14
N LEU A 74 -11.03 -33.33 8.52
CA LEU A 74 -9.89 -32.54 8.03
C LEU A 74 -8.65 -32.78 8.91
N VAL A 75 -7.52 -33.10 8.29
CA VAL A 75 -6.23 -33.25 8.97
C VAL A 75 -5.33 -32.08 8.58
N TYR A 76 -4.82 -31.38 9.58
CA TYR A 76 -3.87 -30.29 9.35
C TYR A 76 -2.50 -30.84 8.96
N LYS A 77 -1.89 -30.23 7.95
CA LYS A 77 -0.57 -30.55 7.40
C LYS A 77 0.21 -29.25 7.24
N CYS A 78 1.44 -29.22 7.72
CA CYS A 78 2.38 -28.14 7.49
C CYS A 78 3.76 -28.76 7.32
N ASP A 79 4.44 -28.42 6.24
CA ASP A 79 5.82 -28.83 6.05
C ASP A 79 6.72 -28.17 7.09
N GLU A 80 7.77 -28.88 7.51
CA GLU A 80 8.83 -28.28 8.30
C GLU A 80 9.57 -27.24 7.45
N TYR A 81 9.75 -26.03 7.98
CA TYR A 81 10.50 -25.00 7.28
C TYR A 81 12.01 -25.20 7.46
N ILE A 82 12.76 -24.86 6.43
CA ILE A 82 14.23 -24.89 6.46
C ILE A 82 14.70 -23.60 7.13
N LYS A 83 15.41 -23.73 8.26
CA LYS A 83 15.85 -22.57 9.06
C LYS A 83 16.75 -21.62 8.27
N GLU A 84 17.62 -22.16 7.42
CA GLU A 84 18.51 -21.39 6.56
C GLU A 84 17.73 -20.53 5.55
N ASP A 85 16.62 -21.06 5.00
CA ASP A 85 15.76 -20.31 4.08
C ASP A 85 15.06 -19.16 4.81
N VAL A 86 14.62 -19.37 6.05
CA VAL A 86 14.01 -18.33 6.89
C VAL A 86 15.01 -17.22 7.20
N GLU A 87 16.23 -17.54 7.63
CA GLU A 87 17.27 -16.53 7.90
C GLU A 87 17.65 -15.74 6.63
N TYR A 88 17.75 -16.43 5.50
CA TYR A 88 18.00 -15.77 4.21
C TYR A 88 16.86 -14.81 3.84
N LEU A 89 15.60 -15.22 4.00
CA LEU A 89 14.44 -14.38 3.73
C LEU A 89 14.35 -13.21 4.69
N LYS A 90 14.69 -13.38 5.98
CA LYS A 90 14.75 -12.30 6.96
C LYS A 90 15.72 -11.21 6.51
N ASP A 91 16.90 -11.60 6.05
CA ASP A 91 17.88 -10.68 5.50
C ASP A 91 17.37 -9.93 4.26
N LEU A 92 16.73 -10.63 3.32
CA LEU A 92 16.12 -10.00 2.15
C LEU A 92 15.00 -9.01 2.53
N ILE A 93 14.14 -9.37 3.49
CA ILE A 93 13.07 -8.49 3.97
C ILE A 93 13.67 -7.23 4.62
N ARG A 94 14.74 -7.36 5.41
CA ARG A 94 15.48 -6.24 5.98
C ARG A 94 16.20 -5.39 4.93
N MET A 95 16.55 -5.95 3.78
CA MET A 95 17.04 -5.21 2.61
C MET A 95 15.93 -4.46 1.87
N GLY A 96 14.66 -4.81 2.08
CA GLY A 96 13.50 -4.17 1.47
C GLY A 96 12.73 -5.07 0.49
N PHE A 97 12.98 -6.38 0.47
CA PHE A 97 12.13 -7.32 -0.25
C PHE A 97 10.79 -7.48 0.48
N ARG A 98 9.70 -7.70 -0.26
CA ARG A 98 8.36 -7.87 0.31
C ARG A 98 7.61 -9.01 -0.41
N PRO A 99 8.08 -10.27 -0.24
CA PRO A 99 7.45 -11.42 -0.88
C PRO A 99 6.00 -11.57 -0.41
N ALA A 100 5.07 -11.61 -1.36
CA ALA A 100 3.68 -11.81 -1.03
C ALA A 100 3.40 -13.27 -0.66
N LEU A 101 2.63 -13.49 0.40
CA LEU A 101 2.14 -14.82 0.76
C LEU A 101 0.94 -15.19 -0.11
N PHE A 102 1.01 -16.29 -0.84
CA PHE A 102 -0.13 -16.85 -1.55
C PHE A 102 -1.01 -17.62 -0.57
N VAL A 103 -2.27 -17.18 -0.49
CA VAL A 103 -3.23 -17.72 0.48
C VAL A 103 -4.58 -18.02 -0.15
N TYR A 104 -5.36 -18.86 0.50
CA TYR A 104 -6.78 -19.07 0.18
C TYR A 104 -7.63 -19.24 1.44
N GLU A 105 -8.95 -19.08 1.29
CA GLU A 105 -9.91 -19.17 2.41
C GLU A 105 -9.84 -20.55 3.08
N ASN A 106 -9.75 -20.55 4.42
CA ASN A 106 -9.65 -21.75 5.22
C ASN A 106 -10.91 -22.61 5.08
N ILE A 107 -10.73 -23.88 4.75
CA ILE A 107 -11.83 -24.85 4.63
C ILE A 107 -12.32 -25.37 5.99
N CYS A 108 -11.49 -25.27 7.03
CA CYS A 108 -11.84 -25.66 8.38
C CYS A 108 -12.54 -24.50 9.11
N LYS A 109 -13.87 -24.54 9.16
CA LYS A 109 -14.69 -23.46 9.75
C LYS A 109 -14.55 -23.29 11.27
N ASN A 110 -13.99 -24.29 11.95
CA ASN A 110 -13.79 -24.26 13.41
C ASN A 110 -12.42 -23.70 13.80
N ASP A 111 -11.58 -23.38 12.82
CA ASP A 111 -10.26 -22.79 13.03
C ASP A 111 -10.38 -21.27 13.18
N GLU A 112 -9.51 -20.67 13.98
CA GLU A 112 -9.52 -19.22 14.20
C GLU A 112 -8.96 -18.45 13.00
N GLN A 113 -7.99 -19.05 12.29
CA GLN A 113 -7.38 -18.45 11.11
C GLN A 113 -8.31 -18.53 9.90
N VAL A 114 -8.48 -17.41 9.23
CA VAL A 114 -9.38 -17.25 8.09
C VAL A 114 -8.76 -17.73 6.79
N PHE A 115 -7.42 -17.73 6.71
CA PHE A 115 -6.67 -18.07 5.51
C PHE A 115 -5.59 -19.13 5.77
N LEU A 116 -5.31 -19.93 4.74
CA LEU A 116 -4.26 -20.95 4.73
C LEU A 116 -3.14 -20.54 3.77
N CYS A 117 -1.90 -20.80 4.16
CA CYS A 117 -0.68 -20.49 3.41
C CYS A 117 0.17 -21.76 3.24
N PRO A 118 -0.12 -22.59 2.22
CA PRO A 118 0.51 -23.90 2.07
C PRO A 118 1.95 -23.86 1.53
N ASP A 119 2.26 -22.93 0.62
CA ASP A 119 3.51 -22.95 -0.17
C ASP A 119 4.56 -21.97 0.38
N ASP A 120 4.13 -20.85 0.97
CA ASP A 120 5.02 -19.78 1.46
C ASP A 120 5.32 -19.90 2.97
N VAL A 121 5.59 -21.13 3.42
CA VAL A 121 5.86 -21.43 4.84
C VAL A 121 7.11 -20.69 5.35
N SER A 122 8.23 -20.73 4.61
CA SER A 122 9.45 -20.01 5.03
C SER A 122 9.27 -18.48 5.04
N PRO A 123 8.66 -17.84 4.02
CA PRO A 123 8.29 -16.43 4.10
C PRO A 123 7.38 -16.09 5.29
N TYR A 124 6.38 -16.94 5.59
CA TYR A 124 5.51 -16.75 6.76
C TYR A 124 6.32 -16.67 8.06
N TYR A 125 7.19 -17.65 8.31
CA TYR A 125 8.02 -17.67 9.52
C TYR A 125 9.04 -16.53 9.54
N ALA A 126 9.58 -16.12 8.38
CA ALA A 126 10.45 -14.95 8.31
C ALA A 126 9.71 -13.66 8.74
N TYR A 127 8.47 -13.47 8.32
CA TYR A 127 7.64 -12.35 8.79
C TYR A 127 7.34 -12.45 10.29
N GLN A 128 7.00 -13.65 10.77
CA GLN A 128 6.71 -13.90 12.17
C GLN A 128 7.92 -13.58 13.07
N GLU A 129 9.09 -14.11 12.74
CA GLU A 129 10.32 -13.89 13.51
C GLU A 129 10.82 -12.44 13.46
N LEU A 130 10.48 -11.71 12.38
CA LEU A 130 10.71 -10.28 12.29
C LEU A 130 9.64 -9.46 13.01
N ASN A 131 8.60 -10.06 13.60
CA ASN A 131 7.47 -9.33 14.19
C ASN A 131 6.76 -8.39 13.20
N ILE A 132 6.71 -8.76 11.92
CA ILE A 132 5.91 -8.06 10.91
C ILE A 132 4.48 -8.55 11.01
N THR A 133 3.55 -7.64 11.28
CA THR A 133 2.16 -7.97 11.63
C THR A 133 1.27 -8.08 10.41
N LYS A 134 1.53 -7.32 9.32
CA LYS A 134 0.73 -7.34 8.10
C LYS A 134 1.58 -7.51 6.84
N PRO A 135 2.01 -8.74 6.50
CA PRO A 135 2.71 -8.97 5.23
C PRO A 135 1.82 -8.72 4.00
N PRO A 136 2.41 -8.48 2.83
CA PRO A 136 1.68 -8.52 1.57
C PRO A 136 1.16 -9.93 1.31
N VAL A 137 -0.05 -10.04 0.76
CA VAL A 137 -0.67 -11.32 0.43
C VAL A 137 -1.33 -11.28 -0.94
N ILE A 138 -1.42 -12.46 -1.56
CA ILE A 138 -2.20 -12.70 -2.78
C ILE A 138 -3.25 -13.76 -2.46
N ILE A 139 -4.51 -13.34 -2.35
CA ILE A 139 -5.63 -14.22 -2.06
C ILE A 139 -6.15 -14.84 -3.35
N LEU A 140 -6.15 -16.17 -3.44
CA LEU A 140 -6.55 -16.92 -4.62
C LEU A 140 -8.08 -17.17 -4.66
N GLY A 141 -8.77 -16.37 -5.48
CA GLY A 141 -10.17 -16.61 -5.84
C GLY A 141 -11.22 -16.29 -4.76
N CYS A 142 -10.85 -15.66 -3.63
CA CYS A 142 -11.79 -15.24 -2.59
C CYS A 142 -11.67 -13.73 -2.31
N LYS A 143 -12.82 -13.05 -2.17
CA LYS A 143 -12.93 -11.61 -1.89
C LYS A 143 -13.52 -11.29 -0.51
N LYS A 144 -13.69 -12.29 0.35
CA LYS A 144 -14.32 -12.15 1.67
C LYS A 144 -13.26 -11.92 2.74
N ASN A 145 -13.69 -11.39 3.89
CA ASN A 145 -12.87 -11.23 5.09
C ASN A 145 -11.57 -10.44 4.85
N LEU A 146 -11.66 -9.42 3.99
CA LEU A 146 -10.55 -8.50 3.71
C LEU A 146 -10.41 -7.52 4.87
N GLU A 147 -9.19 -7.37 5.38
CA GLU A 147 -8.86 -6.36 6.41
C GLU A 147 -8.54 -4.99 5.79
N GLU A 148 -8.02 -4.98 4.56
CA GLU A 148 -7.63 -3.79 3.81
C GLU A 148 -8.23 -3.84 2.40
N SER A 149 -8.26 -2.69 1.72
CA SER A 149 -8.58 -2.63 0.29
C SER A 149 -7.62 -3.50 -0.53
N CYS A 150 -8.00 -3.89 -1.75
CA CYS A 150 -7.19 -4.81 -2.55
C CYS A 150 -7.17 -4.47 -4.04
N TYR A 151 -6.05 -4.81 -4.70
CA TYR A 151 -5.98 -4.87 -6.15
C TYR A 151 -6.50 -6.19 -6.66
N VAL A 152 -7.34 -6.14 -7.68
CA VAL A 152 -7.80 -7.32 -8.39
C VAL A 152 -6.90 -7.51 -9.60
N ILE A 153 -6.13 -8.59 -9.62
CA ILE A 153 -5.25 -8.95 -10.73
C ILE A 153 -5.77 -10.21 -11.43
N ARG A 154 -5.48 -10.29 -12.73
CA ARG A 154 -5.79 -11.46 -13.57
C ARG A 154 -4.66 -11.70 -14.56
N ALA A 155 -4.32 -12.97 -14.77
CA ALA A 155 -3.44 -13.38 -15.85
C ALA A 155 -4.14 -13.25 -17.21
N MET A 156 -3.68 -12.33 -18.05
CA MET A 156 -4.21 -12.08 -19.39
C MET A 156 -3.24 -12.61 -20.45
N LYS A 157 -3.77 -13.01 -21.61
CA LYS A 157 -2.94 -13.46 -22.72
C LYS A 157 -2.15 -12.29 -23.31
N CYS A 158 -0.91 -12.52 -23.71
CA CYS A 158 -0.13 -11.57 -24.50
C CYS A 158 0.74 -12.31 -25.52
N THR A 159 1.43 -11.57 -26.40
CA THR A 159 2.22 -12.19 -27.48
C THR A 159 3.67 -12.45 -27.10
N TYR A 160 4.18 -11.79 -26.06
CA TYR A 160 5.56 -11.94 -25.58
C TYR A 160 5.72 -13.02 -24.51
N ASN A 161 4.63 -13.41 -23.85
CA ASN A 161 4.52 -14.53 -22.90
C ASN A 161 3.12 -15.14 -23.04
N ASP A 162 2.92 -16.44 -22.76
CA ASP A 162 1.56 -17.04 -22.86
C ASP A 162 0.53 -16.24 -22.05
N ARG A 163 0.87 -15.91 -20.79
CA ARG A 163 0.07 -15.03 -19.92
C ARG A 163 0.92 -14.19 -18.99
N THR A 164 0.41 -13.01 -18.66
CA THR A 164 1.00 -12.08 -17.68
C THR A 164 -0.06 -11.50 -16.77
N GLU A 165 0.31 -11.22 -15.53
CA GLU A 165 -0.55 -10.58 -14.54
C GLU A 165 -0.80 -9.13 -14.90
N HIS A 166 -2.07 -8.73 -14.87
CA HIS A 166 -2.47 -7.36 -15.15
C HIS A 166 -3.57 -6.89 -14.20
N PHE A 167 -3.58 -5.58 -13.96
CA PHE A 167 -4.58 -4.91 -13.14
C PHE A 167 -5.97 -4.95 -13.78
N GLU A 168 -6.92 -5.60 -13.12
CA GLU A 168 -8.31 -5.66 -13.60
C GLU A 168 -9.17 -4.58 -12.93
N SER A 169 -9.11 -4.46 -11.61
CA SER A 169 -9.93 -3.51 -10.83
C SER A 169 -9.40 -3.43 -9.39
N PHE A 170 -10.14 -2.80 -8.48
CA PHE A 170 -9.86 -2.81 -7.06
C PHE A 170 -11.15 -2.98 -6.24
N LEU A 171 -11.01 -3.45 -5.00
CA LEU A 171 -12.09 -3.48 -4.01
C LEU A 171 -11.72 -2.57 -2.85
N CYS A 172 -12.69 -1.79 -2.38
CA CYS A 172 -12.51 -0.83 -1.30
C CYS A 172 -13.04 -1.39 0.01
N ILE A 173 -12.27 -1.23 1.08
CA ILE A 173 -12.68 -1.53 2.45
C ILE A 173 -12.60 -0.24 3.25
N GLU A 174 -13.73 0.19 3.79
CA GLU A 174 -13.80 1.34 4.70
C GLU A 174 -13.65 0.87 6.14
N HIS A 175 -12.73 1.48 6.88
CA HIS A 175 -12.50 1.18 8.29
C HIS A 175 -13.47 1.96 9.16
N LYS A 176 -14.06 1.29 10.16
CA LYS A 176 -14.96 1.94 11.13
C LYS A 176 -14.21 2.86 12.09
N LEU A 177 -12.99 2.47 12.46
CA LEU A 177 -12.11 3.21 13.36
C LEU A 177 -10.88 3.65 12.58
N GLN A 178 -10.40 4.85 12.87
CA GLN A 178 -9.22 5.43 12.22
C GLN A 178 -8.10 5.64 13.23
N PRO A 179 -6.84 5.44 12.82
CA PRO A 179 -5.71 5.63 13.72
C PRO A 179 -5.56 7.12 14.06
N SER A 180 -5.21 7.40 15.31
CA SER A 180 -4.87 8.74 15.81
C SER A 180 -3.68 8.62 16.76
N LEU A 181 -2.73 9.55 16.65
CA LEU A 181 -1.59 9.68 17.56
C LEU A 181 -1.88 10.68 18.68
N LEU A 182 -2.85 11.57 18.47
CA LEU A 182 -3.31 12.53 19.48
C LEU A 182 -4.37 11.95 20.42
N GLY A 183 -4.97 10.80 20.06
CA GLY A 183 -6.01 10.15 20.86
C GLY A 183 -7.38 10.81 20.75
N VAL A 184 -8.33 10.27 21.50
CA VAL A 184 -9.73 10.76 21.51
C VAL A 184 -9.81 12.14 22.18
N GLU A 185 -9.11 12.33 23.29
CA GLU A 185 -8.98 13.61 23.97
C GLU A 185 -7.72 14.33 23.48
N LYS A 186 -7.91 15.31 22.59
CA LYS A 186 -6.78 15.99 21.97
C LYS A 186 -5.98 16.81 22.99
N PRO A 187 -4.64 16.73 22.94
CA PRO A 187 -3.77 17.62 23.70
C PRO A 187 -4.02 19.09 23.33
N PRO A 188 -3.54 20.05 24.15
CA PRO A 188 -3.51 21.45 23.76
C PRO A 188 -2.71 21.62 22.46
N TYR A 189 -3.15 22.54 21.58
CA TYR A 189 -2.58 22.70 20.23
C TYR A 189 -1.06 22.89 20.21
N SER A 190 -0.51 23.56 21.21
CA SER A 190 0.93 23.78 21.39
C SER A 190 1.74 22.49 21.51
N TYR A 191 1.12 21.36 21.86
CA TYR A 191 1.78 20.06 22.00
C TYR A 191 1.48 19.11 20.84
N CYS A 192 0.42 19.34 20.06
CA CYS A 192 0.01 18.44 18.99
C CYS A 192 1.11 18.19 17.96
N PHE A 193 1.74 19.25 17.43
CA PHE A 193 2.81 19.09 16.44
C PHE A 193 4.03 18.37 17.00
N ASN A 194 4.38 18.61 18.26
CA ASN A 194 5.50 17.93 18.91
C ASN A 194 5.25 16.42 18.98
N ILE A 195 4.06 15.98 19.38
CA ILE A 195 3.70 14.56 19.44
C ILE A 195 3.76 13.91 18.05
N LEU A 196 3.21 14.59 17.02
CA LEU A 196 3.24 14.08 15.64
C LEU A 196 4.68 13.99 15.12
N LEU A 197 5.51 15.02 15.35
CA LEU A 197 6.91 15.05 14.95
C LEU A 197 7.74 13.98 15.64
N GLU A 198 7.59 13.82 16.96
CA GLU A 198 8.27 12.77 17.73
C GLU A 198 7.88 11.38 17.22
N SER A 199 6.61 11.15 16.93
CA SER A 199 6.12 9.88 16.36
C SER A 199 6.74 9.60 14.99
N VAL A 200 6.81 10.59 14.12
CA VAL A 200 7.46 10.46 12.80
C VAL A 200 8.96 10.17 12.95
N ARG A 201 9.67 10.95 13.77
CA ARG A 201 11.11 10.79 14.02
C ARG A 201 11.43 9.43 14.63
N GLY A 202 10.65 8.98 15.61
CA GLY A 202 10.77 7.65 16.20
C GLY A 202 10.57 6.54 15.16
N THR A 203 9.57 6.68 14.30
CA THR A 203 9.32 5.71 13.22
C THR A 203 10.43 5.71 12.18
N LYS A 204 11.01 6.87 11.82
CA LYS A 204 12.18 6.96 10.93
C LYS A 204 13.37 6.22 11.49
N GLN A 205 13.60 6.35 12.80
CA GLN A 205 14.69 5.67 13.48
C GLN A 205 14.49 4.15 13.45
N ARG A 206 13.26 3.66 13.71
CA ARG A 206 12.92 2.24 13.56
C ARG A 206 13.18 1.71 12.15
N VAL A 207 12.79 2.46 11.11
CA VAL A 207 13.06 2.07 9.71
C VAL A 207 14.57 1.96 9.45
N LYS A 208 15.38 2.88 9.98
CA LYS A 208 16.85 2.84 9.86
C LYS A 208 17.45 1.63 10.56
N GLU A 209 17.00 1.32 11.77
CA GLU A 209 17.48 0.19 12.57
C GLU A 209 17.09 -1.17 11.96
N PHE A 210 15.88 -1.24 11.41
CA PHE A 210 15.39 -2.43 10.73
C PHE A 210 16.14 -2.69 9.42
N HIS A 211 16.46 -1.62 8.68
CA HIS A 211 17.10 -1.73 7.37
C HIS A 211 18.50 -2.33 7.45
N LYS A 212 18.76 -3.31 6.59
CA LYS A 212 20.07 -3.91 6.36
C LYS A 212 20.52 -3.61 4.93
N GLY A 213 21.73 -3.09 4.76
CA GLY A 213 22.36 -3.02 3.44
C GLY A 213 22.71 -4.41 2.91
N GLY A 214 22.93 -4.55 1.61
CA GLY A 214 23.33 -5.84 1.05
C GLY A 214 23.77 -5.77 -0.40
N ALA A 215 24.07 -6.93 -0.98
CA ALA A 215 24.59 -7.05 -2.34
C ALA A 215 23.59 -6.61 -3.42
N VAL A 216 22.28 -6.75 -3.15
CA VAL A 216 21.20 -6.30 -4.03
C VAL A 216 20.60 -5.01 -3.47
N LYS A 217 20.52 -3.96 -4.29
CA LYS A 217 19.89 -2.69 -3.88
C LYS A 217 18.37 -2.77 -4.05
N LEU A 218 17.65 -2.97 -2.95
CA LEU A 218 16.20 -2.85 -2.89
C LEU A 218 15.82 -1.54 -2.18
N HIS A 219 14.87 -0.81 -2.75
CA HIS A 219 14.58 0.59 -2.39
C HIS A 219 13.28 0.75 -1.60
N TYR A 220 12.71 -0.35 -1.09
CA TYR A 220 11.45 -0.28 -0.34
C TYR A 220 11.58 0.56 0.93
N HIS A 221 12.55 0.26 1.80
CA HIS A 221 12.77 1.03 3.03
C HIS A 221 13.23 2.47 2.76
N HIS A 222 13.94 2.72 1.67
CA HIS A 222 14.28 4.08 1.23
C HIS A 222 13.01 4.89 0.95
N THR A 223 11.96 4.24 0.44
CA THR A 223 10.68 4.89 0.20
C THR A 223 9.92 5.13 1.50
N LEU A 224 9.86 4.15 2.41
CA LEU A 224 9.29 4.35 3.74
C LEU A 224 9.95 5.54 4.47
N TYR A 225 11.28 5.59 4.43
CA TYR A 225 12.05 6.68 4.99
C TYR A 225 11.74 8.02 4.31
N SER A 226 11.66 8.05 2.97
CA SER A 226 11.34 9.27 2.24
C SER A 226 9.93 9.80 2.55
N ILE A 227 8.95 8.91 2.74
CA ILE A 227 7.58 9.28 3.11
C ILE A 227 7.58 9.92 4.50
N LEU A 228 8.26 9.32 5.46
CA LEU A 228 8.38 9.88 6.80
C LEU A 228 9.16 11.21 6.81
N GLN A 229 10.21 11.33 6.01
CA GLN A 229 10.96 12.59 5.85
C GLN A 229 10.03 13.70 5.32
N ARG A 230 9.22 13.42 4.30
CA ARG A 230 8.26 14.40 3.78
C ARG A 230 7.15 14.72 4.76
N ALA A 231 6.71 13.75 5.56
CA ALA A 231 5.73 13.97 6.61
C ALA A 231 6.31 14.90 7.70
N GLU A 232 7.56 14.67 8.12
CA GLU A 232 8.27 15.54 9.07
C GLU A 232 8.40 16.97 8.54
N GLU A 233 8.93 17.16 7.33
CA GLU A 233 9.07 18.50 6.70
C GLU A 233 7.73 19.23 6.59
N SER A 234 6.65 18.50 6.31
CA SER A 234 5.31 19.06 6.24
C SER A 234 4.80 19.48 7.62
N LEU A 235 5.01 18.65 8.65
CA LEU A 235 4.62 18.97 10.04
C LEU A 235 5.43 20.15 10.60
N GLU A 236 6.74 20.21 10.32
CA GLU A 236 7.59 21.34 10.71
C GLU A 236 7.11 22.63 10.03
N SER A 237 6.81 22.57 8.73
CA SER A 237 6.25 23.70 7.99
C SER A 237 4.92 24.16 8.57
N MET A 238 4.03 23.22 8.90
CA MET A 238 2.76 23.54 9.55
C MET A 238 2.97 24.19 10.91
N SER A 239 3.83 23.64 11.76
CA SER A 239 4.15 24.20 13.08
C SER A 239 4.64 25.65 12.97
N LEU A 240 5.60 25.92 12.07
CA LEU A 240 6.13 27.26 11.83
C LEU A 240 5.07 28.25 11.36
N LEU A 241 4.16 27.82 10.49
CA LEU A 241 3.06 28.65 10.00
C LEU A 241 2.04 28.93 11.11
N PHE A 242 1.73 27.93 11.93
CA PHE A 242 0.84 28.08 13.09
C PHE A 242 1.41 29.05 14.13
N ASP A 243 2.70 28.96 14.45
CA ASP A 243 3.38 29.86 15.38
C ASP A 243 3.35 31.32 14.93
N LYS A 244 3.16 31.55 13.61
CA LYS A 244 3.03 32.89 13.00
C LYS A 244 1.57 33.30 12.75
N GLY A 245 0.59 32.49 13.15
CA GLY A 245 -0.84 32.74 12.92
C GLY A 245 -1.28 32.55 11.46
N LEU A 246 -0.46 31.91 10.61
CA LEU A 246 -0.73 31.71 9.18
C LEU A 246 -1.49 30.39 8.92
N TYR A 247 -2.64 30.22 9.58
CA TYR A 247 -3.38 28.94 9.60
C TYR A 247 -3.89 28.50 8.23
N VAL A 248 -4.35 29.44 7.40
CA VAL A 248 -4.81 29.15 6.02
C VAL A 248 -3.66 28.55 5.19
N ASN A 249 -2.47 29.15 5.26
CA ASN A 249 -1.29 28.65 4.56
C ASN A 249 -0.87 27.26 5.07
N ALA A 250 -1.01 27.01 6.37
CA ALA A 250 -0.74 25.69 6.93
C ALA A 250 -1.76 24.64 6.46
N GLY A 251 -3.02 25.02 6.26
CA GLY A 251 -4.03 24.20 5.59
C GLY A 251 -3.64 23.77 4.18
N ALA A 252 -2.91 24.60 3.43
CA ALA A 252 -2.37 24.20 2.12
C ALA A 252 -1.31 23.09 2.23
N VAL A 253 -0.52 23.07 3.32
CA VAL A 253 0.46 22.01 3.59
C VAL A 253 -0.21 20.68 3.92
N VAL A 254 -1.39 20.70 4.58
CA VAL A 254 -2.20 19.49 4.84
C VAL A 254 -2.54 18.74 3.54
N ARG A 255 -2.74 19.45 2.43
CA ARG A 255 -2.97 18.81 1.13
C ARG A 255 -1.79 17.94 0.69
N SER A 256 -0.56 18.39 0.94
CA SER A 256 0.63 17.59 0.62
C SER A 256 0.71 16.33 1.49
N LEU A 257 0.37 16.43 2.77
CA LEU A 257 0.25 15.26 3.66
C LEU A 257 -0.84 14.28 3.19
N TYR A 258 -2.00 14.79 2.77
CA TYR A 258 -3.10 13.97 2.26
C TYR A 258 -2.67 13.16 1.03
N GLU A 259 -2.14 13.83 0.01
CA GLU A 259 -1.73 13.17 -1.23
C GLU A 259 -0.55 12.20 -1.01
N LEU A 260 0.31 12.50 -0.03
CA LEU A 260 1.38 11.61 0.43
C LEU A 260 0.80 10.33 1.05
N ALA A 261 -0.16 10.44 1.98
CA ALA A 261 -0.80 9.29 2.62
C ALA A 261 -1.54 8.40 1.61
N LEU A 262 -2.27 9.00 0.66
CA LEU A 262 -2.94 8.28 -0.42
C LEU A 262 -1.96 7.49 -1.30
N THR A 263 -0.87 8.14 -1.72
CA THR A 263 0.12 7.52 -2.60
C THR A 263 0.91 6.43 -1.86
N PHE A 264 1.22 6.66 -0.58
CA PHE A 264 1.84 5.64 0.26
C PHE A 264 0.93 4.43 0.43
N TYR A 265 -0.36 4.62 0.69
CA TYR A 265 -1.28 3.50 0.91
C TYR A 265 -1.32 2.54 -0.27
N ILE A 266 -1.34 3.08 -1.50
CA ILE A 266 -1.32 2.23 -2.69
C ILE A 266 0.04 1.49 -2.83
N ASP A 267 1.17 2.16 -2.58
CA ASP A 267 2.49 1.49 -2.58
C ASP A 267 2.56 0.41 -1.49
N TRP A 268 2.01 0.70 -0.30
CA TRP A 268 2.00 -0.20 0.85
C TRP A 268 1.16 -1.46 0.60
N LEU A 269 -0.02 -1.35 -0.03
CA LEU A 269 -0.89 -2.50 -0.29
C LEU A 269 -0.24 -3.60 -1.15
N GLY A 270 0.60 -3.21 -2.12
CA GLY A 270 1.20 -4.13 -3.08
C GLY A 270 2.49 -3.54 -3.67
N PRO A 271 3.57 -3.50 -2.89
CA PRO A 271 4.78 -2.75 -3.24
C PRO A 271 5.51 -3.30 -4.48
N GLU A 272 5.32 -4.57 -4.80
CA GLU A 272 5.91 -5.17 -6.00
C GLU A 272 5.00 -5.05 -7.24
N GLN A 273 3.69 -4.84 -7.03
CA GLN A 273 2.69 -4.81 -8.09
C GLN A 273 2.47 -3.40 -8.66
N ILE A 274 2.41 -2.37 -7.81
CA ILE A 274 2.04 -1.01 -8.25
C ILE A 274 3.25 -0.12 -8.59
N TYR A 275 4.44 -0.41 -8.05
CA TYR A 275 5.57 0.53 -8.11
C TYR A 275 5.96 0.90 -9.56
N LYS A 276 5.83 -0.01 -10.52
CA LYS A 276 6.12 0.27 -11.94
C LYS A 276 5.20 1.36 -12.49
N TYR A 277 3.92 1.35 -12.11
CA TYR A 277 2.98 2.39 -12.50
C TYR A 277 3.31 3.73 -11.82
N LEU A 278 3.71 3.72 -10.54
CA LEU A 278 4.17 4.92 -9.84
C LEU A 278 5.43 5.53 -10.48
N GLN A 279 6.39 4.69 -10.87
CA GLN A 279 7.60 5.13 -11.58
C GLN A 279 7.28 5.71 -12.95
N ILE A 280 6.48 5.02 -13.76
CA ILE A 280 6.10 5.50 -15.09
C ILE A 280 5.34 6.82 -14.97
N ALA A 281 4.37 6.91 -14.06
CA ALA A 281 3.62 8.14 -13.79
C ALA A 281 4.50 9.35 -13.41
N SER A 282 5.69 9.12 -12.88
CA SER A 282 6.63 10.20 -12.52
C SER A 282 7.44 10.75 -13.71
N VAL A 283 7.52 10.01 -14.83
CA VAL A 283 8.33 10.39 -16.00
C VAL A 283 7.54 10.47 -17.31
N THR A 284 6.25 10.14 -17.29
CA THR A 284 5.37 10.20 -18.46
C THR A 284 4.11 11.01 -18.19
N THR A 285 3.58 11.64 -19.23
CA THR A 285 2.25 12.25 -19.22
C THR A 285 1.17 11.24 -19.60
N LEU A 286 -0.09 11.56 -19.28
CA LEU A 286 -1.24 10.73 -19.70
C LEU A 286 -1.28 10.52 -21.21
N LYS A 287 -1.03 11.57 -22.01
CA LYS A 287 -1.04 11.49 -23.48
C LYS A 287 0.03 10.55 -24.02
N GLU A 288 1.23 10.57 -23.44
CA GLU A 288 2.33 9.68 -23.82
C GLU A 288 2.01 8.22 -23.46
N TRP A 289 1.42 7.99 -22.29
CA TRP A 289 1.00 6.66 -21.85
C TRP A 289 -0.14 6.10 -22.70
N GLU A 290 -1.15 6.92 -23.02
CA GLU A 290 -2.24 6.55 -23.93
C GLU A 290 -1.69 6.12 -25.29
N LYS A 291 -0.78 6.91 -25.86
CA LYS A 291 -0.11 6.57 -27.13
C LYS A 291 0.64 5.24 -27.03
N TYR A 292 1.44 5.03 -25.98
CA TYR A 292 2.14 3.76 -25.76
C TYR A 292 1.18 2.56 -25.66
N CYS A 293 0.04 2.75 -25.00
CA CYS A 293 -0.99 1.71 -24.89
C CYS A 293 -1.67 1.41 -26.25
N GLU A 294 -1.93 2.43 -27.08
CA GLU A 294 -2.45 2.25 -28.44
C GLU A 294 -1.46 1.55 -29.37
N ASP A 295 -0.18 1.90 -29.27
CA ASP A 295 0.87 1.28 -30.07
C ASP A 295 1.07 -0.18 -29.65
N THR A 296 1.04 -0.46 -28.34
CA THR A 296 1.01 -1.85 -27.82
C THR A 296 -0.20 -2.61 -28.39
N LEU A 297 -1.40 -2.01 -28.37
CA LEU A 297 -2.62 -2.65 -28.87
C LEU A 297 -2.44 -3.09 -30.34
N LYS A 298 -1.95 -2.18 -31.19
CA LYS A 298 -1.70 -2.47 -32.62
C LYS A 298 -0.67 -3.59 -32.80
N GLU A 299 0.39 -3.58 -32.00
CA GLU A 299 1.42 -4.63 -32.04
C GLU A 299 0.85 -6.00 -31.65
N GLN A 300 0.09 -6.09 -30.56
CA GLN A 300 -0.53 -7.34 -30.12
C GLN A 300 -1.48 -7.92 -31.18
N LEU A 301 -2.28 -7.06 -31.84
CA LEU A 301 -3.16 -7.45 -32.94
C LEU A 301 -2.35 -7.99 -34.13
N LYS A 302 -1.28 -7.29 -34.52
CA LYS A 302 -0.39 -7.70 -35.62
C LYS A 302 0.27 -9.05 -35.34
N SER A 303 0.61 -9.32 -34.09
CA SER A 303 1.19 -10.58 -33.62
C SER A 303 0.16 -11.70 -33.41
N GLY A 304 -1.11 -11.50 -33.79
CA GLY A 304 -2.14 -12.54 -33.82
C GLY A 304 -3.00 -12.67 -32.56
N LEU A 305 -2.90 -11.75 -31.61
CA LEU A 305 -3.80 -11.74 -30.45
C LEU A 305 -5.22 -11.30 -30.86
N SER A 306 -6.24 -11.87 -30.24
CA SER A 306 -7.63 -11.49 -30.50
C SER A 306 -7.88 -10.02 -30.14
N ARG A 307 -8.80 -9.34 -30.85
CA ARG A 307 -9.15 -7.94 -30.56
C ARG A 307 -9.66 -7.74 -29.14
N SER A 308 -10.43 -8.71 -28.61
CA SER A 308 -10.93 -8.66 -27.25
C SER A 308 -9.81 -8.74 -26.21
N ASP A 309 -8.87 -9.68 -26.37
CA ASP A 309 -7.74 -9.84 -25.45
C ASP A 309 -6.80 -8.65 -25.50
N ALA A 310 -6.50 -8.14 -26.70
CA ALA A 310 -5.64 -6.99 -26.89
C ALA A 310 -6.24 -5.71 -26.28
N GLN A 311 -7.55 -5.49 -26.41
CA GLN A 311 -8.25 -4.38 -25.77
C GLN A 311 -8.23 -4.51 -24.25
N LEU A 312 -8.45 -5.72 -23.72
CA LEU A 312 -8.42 -5.97 -22.28
C LEU A 312 -7.04 -5.62 -21.68
N LEU A 313 -5.94 -5.97 -22.36
CA LEU A 313 -4.58 -5.59 -21.97
C LEU A 313 -4.39 -4.07 -21.93
N LYS A 314 -4.84 -3.37 -22.98
CA LYS A 314 -4.78 -1.90 -23.05
C LYS A 314 -5.53 -1.28 -21.87
N ASP A 315 -6.76 -1.72 -21.62
CA ASP A 315 -7.58 -1.16 -20.54
C ASP A 315 -6.96 -1.43 -19.17
N ALA A 316 -6.33 -2.59 -18.99
CA ALA A 316 -5.62 -2.93 -17.76
C ALA A 316 -4.42 -2.01 -17.51
N LYS A 317 -3.61 -1.75 -18.54
CA LYS A 317 -2.50 -0.78 -18.47
C LYS A 317 -2.99 0.63 -18.13
N MET A 318 -4.10 1.06 -18.73
CA MET A 318 -4.72 2.37 -18.46
C MET A 318 -5.24 2.47 -17.02
N ARG A 319 -5.94 1.44 -16.52
CA ARG A 319 -6.45 1.42 -15.14
C ARG A 319 -5.32 1.49 -14.11
N GLY A 320 -4.25 0.71 -14.27
CA GLY A 320 -3.10 0.77 -13.36
C GLY A 320 -2.45 2.16 -13.34
N TYR A 321 -2.34 2.80 -14.51
CA TYR A 321 -1.81 4.16 -14.62
C TYR A 321 -2.73 5.21 -14.00
N PHE A 322 -4.06 5.09 -14.18
CA PHE A 322 -5.01 5.98 -13.53
C PHE A 322 -5.00 5.87 -12.01
N LEU A 323 -4.85 4.67 -11.47
CA LEU A 323 -4.69 4.49 -10.03
C LEU A 323 -3.42 5.21 -9.51
N ALA A 324 -2.31 5.15 -10.24
CA ALA A 324 -1.08 5.86 -9.85
C ALA A 324 -1.22 7.40 -9.93
N THR A 325 -1.93 7.91 -10.94
CA THR A 325 -1.96 9.35 -11.26
C THR A 325 -3.15 10.12 -10.70
N LYS A 326 -4.32 9.50 -10.55
CA LYS A 326 -5.56 10.20 -10.14
C LYS A 326 -5.74 10.14 -8.62
N VAL A 327 -5.81 11.30 -7.98
CA VAL A 327 -6.07 11.43 -6.54
C VAL A 327 -7.38 10.78 -6.14
N SER A 328 -8.44 10.96 -6.93
CA SER A 328 -9.77 10.37 -6.66
C SER A 328 -9.75 8.85 -6.63
N GLU A 329 -8.97 8.20 -7.52
CA GLU A 329 -8.87 6.73 -7.55
C GLU A 329 -8.11 6.20 -6.32
N LYS A 330 -7.03 6.88 -5.92
CA LYS A 330 -6.30 6.55 -4.68
C LYS A 330 -7.17 6.75 -3.45
N ALA A 331 -7.94 7.84 -3.42
CA ALA A 331 -8.82 8.17 -2.32
C ALA A 331 -9.99 7.18 -2.16
N ARG A 332 -10.56 6.68 -3.27
CA ARG A 332 -11.58 5.62 -3.24
C ARG A 332 -11.04 4.33 -2.62
N LEU A 333 -9.77 4.02 -2.84
CA LEU A 333 -9.13 2.84 -2.26
C LEU A 333 -8.77 3.05 -0.78
N PHE A 334 -8.50 4.28 -0.38
CA PHE A 334 -8.05 4.61 0.97
C PHE A 334 -9.13 4.27 2.02
N PRO A 335 -8.75 3.75 3.20
CA PRO A 335 -9.71 3.14 4.13
C PRO A 335 -10.60 4.14 4.88
N PHE A 336 -10.43 5.44 4.63
CA PHE A 336 -11.31 6.47 5.15
C PHE A 336 -12.59 6.64 4.30
N GLY A 337 -12.61 6.05 3.10
CA GLY A 337 -13.78 6.05 2.22
C GLY A 337 -13.95 7.30 1.37
N GLU A 338 -14.86 7.21 0.41
CA GLU A 338 -15.09 8.26 -0.60
C GLU A 338 -15.70 9.52 0.03
N GLN A 339 -16.58 9.37 1.02
CA GLN A 339 -17.19 10.52 1.70
C GLN A 339 -16.16 11.36 2.45
N HIS A 340 -15.21 10.72 3.14
CA HIS A 340 -14.13 11.42 3.82
C HIS A 340 -13.27 12.19 2.81
N HIS A 341 -12.95 11.57 1.67
CA HIS A 341 -12.24 12.26 0.59
C HIS A 341 -12.98 13.51 0.12
N GLN A 342 -14.30 13.42 -0.14
CA GLN A 342 -15.09 14.56 -0.58
C GLN A 342 -15.04 15.71 0.44
N ASN A 343 -15.13 15.39 1.73
CA ASN A 343 -15.08 16.38 2.81
C ASN A 343 -13.70 17.07 2.90
N VAL A 344 -12.63 16.27 2.96
CA VAL A 344 -11.25 16.78 3.02
C VAL A 344 -10.90 17.57 1.77
N TYR A 345 -11.24 17.05 0.60
CA TYR A 345 -10.95 17.73 -0.66
C TYR A 345 -11.74 19.04 -0.80
N SER A 346 -13.01 19.07 -0.39
CA SER A 346 -13.81 20.30 -0.37
C SER A 346 -13.16 21.36 0.55
N PHE A 347 -12.74 20.97 1.75
CA PHE A 347 -12.02 21.85 2.68
C PHE A 347 -10.71 22.38 2.10
N LEU A 348 -9.83 21.48 1.63
CA LEU A 348 -8.53 21.84 1.08
C LEU A 348 -8.65 22.65 -0.22
N SER A 349 -9.67 22.38 -1.02
CA SER A 349 -9.94 23.11 -2.27
C SER A 349 -10.29 24.56 -1.97
N LYS A 350 -11.16 24.82 -1.00
CA LYS A 350 -11.51 26.19 -0.55
C LYS A 350 -10.31 26.97 -0.03
N ILE A 351 -9.33 26.28 0.57
CA ILE A 351 -8.11 26.91 1.09
C ILE A 351 -7.10 27.18 -0.03
N THR A 352 -6.92 26.22 -0.94
CA THR A 352 -5.86 26.29 -1.97
C THR A 352 -6.27 27.16 -3.16
N HIS A 353 -7.53 27.11 -3.55
CA HIS A 353 -8.06 27.92 -4.64
C HIS A 353 -8.67 29.19 -4.05
N HIS A 354 -8.19 30.35 -4.46
CA HIS A 354 -8.83 31.63 -4.14
C HIS A 354 -10.16 31.70 -4.90
N ASP A 355 -11.19 31.09 -4.32
CA ASP A 355 -12.55 31.12 -4.84
C ASP A 355 -13.35 32.26 -4.20
N PHE A 356 -14.58 32.48 -4.68
CA PHE A 356 -15.45 33.53 -4.14
C PHE A 356 -15.84 33.30 -2.68
N SER A 357 -15.70 32.08 -2.14
CA SER A 357 -15.90 31.85 -0.70
C SER A 357 -14.76 32.47 0.11
N MET A 358 -13.52 32.40 -0.38
CA MET A 358 -12.39 33.12 0.23
C MET A 358 -12.51 34.64 0.07
N THR A 359 -12.98 35.13 -1.09
CA THR A 359 -13.25 36.56 -1.27
C THR A 359 -14.31 37.07 -0.28
N ALA A 360 -15.44 36.37 -0.14
CA ALA A 360 -16.50 36.72 0.82
C ALA A 360 -16.00 36.75 2.28
N ARG A 361 -15.08 35.84 2.62
CA ARG A 361 -14.45 35.80 3.95
C ARG A 361 -13.59 37.04 4.19
N TYR A 362 -12.73 37.40 3.23
CA TYR A 362 -11.90 38.59 3.37
C TYR A 362 -12.70 39.89 3.31
N THR A 363 -13.90 39.91 2.72
CA THR A 363 -14.83 41.05 2.86
C THR A 363 -15.23 41.26 4.32
N HIS A 364 -15.63 40.20 5.04
CA HIS A 364 -15.95 40.31 6.47
C HIS A 364 -14.74 40.77 7.30
N THR A 365 -13.55 40.22 7.03
CA THR A 365 -12.30 40.63 7.67
C THR A 365 -11.98 42.11 7.42
N LEU A 366 -12.14 42.58 6.17
CA LEU A 366 -11.94 43.99 5.81
C LEU A 366 -12.93 44.91 6.53
N GLU A 367 -14.18 44.47 6.67
CA GLU A 367 -15.26 45.27 7.26
C GLU A 367 -15.26 45.28 8.80
N HIS A 368 -14.84 44.18 9.44
CA HIS A 368 -15.00 43.97 10.89
C HIS A 368 -13.68 43.76 11.64
N GLY A 369 -12.56 43.52 10.95
CA GLY A 369 -11.23 43.35 11.55
C GLY A 369 -11.02 42.09 12.39
N ASP A 370 -11.99 41.16 12.39
CA ASP A 370 -11.94 39.93 13.19
C ASP A 370 -11.73 38.69 12.29
N GLU A 371 -10.65 37.96 12.55
CA GLU A 371 -10.29 36.69 11.89
C GLU A 371 -10.40 35.47 12.83
N SER A 372 -10.75 35.67 14.10
CA SER A 372 -10.53 34.70 15.18
C SER A 372 -11.30 33.38 15.02
N VAL A 373 -12.62 33.45 14.78
CA VAL A 373 -13.49 32.27 14.64
C VAL A 373 -13.08 31.40 13.45
N PHE A 374 -12.73 32.02 12.34
CA PHE A 374 -12.31 31.32 11.13
C PHE A 374 -10.96 30.62 11.29
N ASN A 375 -10.03 31.28 11.99
CA ASN A 375 -8.71 30.76 12.27
C ASN A 375 -8.77 29.54 13.19
N GLU A 376 -9.70 29.51 14.16
CA GLU A 376 -9.89 28.37 15.06
C GLU A 376 -10.42 27.12 14.35
N ASP A 377 -11.40 27.26 13.45
CA ASP A 377 -11.96 26.14 12.67
C ASP A 377 -10.93 25.51 11.73
N ILE A 378 -10.14 26.36 11.04
CA ILE A 378 -9.06 25.89 10.17
C ILE A 378 -7.99 25.18 10.99
N LEU A 379 -7.59 25.77 12.11
CA LEU A 379 -6.62 25.21 13.02
C LEU A 379 -7.04 23.80 13.48
N ASN A 380 -8.27 23.66 13.95
CA ASN A 380 -8.84 22.39 14.40
C ASN A 380 -8.84 21.34 13.30
N THR A 381 -9.31 21.73 12.12
CA THR A 381 -9.44 20.83 10.97
C THR A 381 -8.07 20.42 10.45
N ALA A 382 -7.11 21.35 10.38
CA ALA A 382 -5.76 21.08 9.90
C ALA A 382 -5.00 20.14 10.85
N ILE A 383 -5.08 20.34 12.16
CA ILE A 383 -4.48 19.43 13.16
C ILE A 383 -5.14 18.04 13.06
N TYR A 384 -6.47 17.99 12.97
CA TYR A 384 -7.20 16.73 12.82
C TYR A 384 -6.77 15.94 11.58
N CYS A 385 -6.73 16.59 10.43
CA CYS A 385 -6.30 15.96 9.19
C CYS A 385 -4.83 15.53 9.24
N ALA A 386 -3.94 16.37 9.79
CA ALA A 386 -2.53 16.02 9.94
C ALA A 386 -2.35 14.78 10.82
N ASP A 387 -3.04 14.71 11.96
CA ASP A 387 -3.05 13.54 12.84
C ASP A 387 -3.50 12.29 12.10
N LEU A 388 -4.67 12.31 11.45
CA LEU A 388 -5.18 11.14 10.73
C LEU A 388 -4.23 10.65 9.63
N PHE A 389 -3.68 11.54 8.83
CA PHE A 389 -2.81 11.15 7.71
C PHE A 389 -1.45 10.65 8.19
N VAL A 390 -0.87 11.30 9.22
CA VAL A 390 0.40 10.87 9.80
C VAL A 390 0.23 9.56 10.56
N ALA A 391 -0.84 9.40 11.34
CA ALA A 391 -1.17 8.16 12.02
C ALA A 391 -1.37 7.02 11.00
N ALA A 392 -2.09 7.26 9.91
CA ALA A 392 -2.28 6.30 8.84
C ALA A 392 -0.97 5.88 8.15
N ILE A 393 -0.01 6.79 8.00
CA ILE A 393 1.33 6.48 7.49
C ILE A 393 2.12 5.65 8.52
N ILE A 394 2.17 6.11 9.76
CA ILE A 394 3.00 5.52 10.81
C ILE A 394 2.55 4.10 11.14
N THR A 395 1.25 3.87 11.37
CA THR A 395 0.75 2.53 11.74
C THR A 395 1.09 1.48 10.69
N ARG A 396 0.95 1.82 9.41
CA ARG A 396 1.27 0.93 8.29
C ARG A 396 2.77 0.70 8.11
N ILE A 397 3.60 1.70 8.38
CA ILE A 397 5.05 1.52 8.38
C ILE A 397 5.46 0.61 9.53
N ILE A 398 4.91 0.82 10.74
CA ILE A 398 5.17 -0.04 11.90
C ILE A 398 4.77 -1.49 11.60
N ASP A 399 3.63 -1.72 10.93
CA ASP A 399 3.21 -3.06 10.50
C ASP A 399 4.20 -3.73 9.52
N ASP A 400 5.09 -2.94 8.88
CA ASP A 400 6.08 -3.37 7.89
C ASP A 400 7.52 -3.43 8.40
N VAL A 401 7.81 -2.85 9.58
CA VAL A 401 9.13 -2.88 10.20
C VAL A 401 9.06 -3.54 11.56
N GLY A 402 9.78 -4.65 11.66
CA GLY A 402 9.94 -5.40 12.89
C GLY A 402 10.67 -4.67 13.99
N TYR A 403 10.53 -5.17 15.21
CA TYR A 403 11.38 -4.76 16.33
C TYR A 403 12.73 -5.46 16.27
N SER A 404 13.82 -4.68 16.22
CA SER A 404 15.18 -5.18 16.47
C SER A 404 15.54 -4.97 17.96
N GLY A 405 14.86 -5.65 18.87
CA GLY A 405 15.13 -5.56 20.32
C GLY A 405 13.96 -6.05 21.19
N GLU A 406 14.28 -6.60 22.37
CA GLU A 406 13.38 -7.27 23.34
C GLU A 406 12.31 -6.37 24.03
N GLN A 407 11.94 -5.22 23.48
CA GLN A 407 10.89 -4.37 24.07
C GLN A 407 9.74 -4.17 23.10
N TYR A 408 8.83 -5.13 23.12
CA TYR A 408 7.46 -4.93 22.69
C TYR A 408 6.80 -3.94 23.63
N ILE A 409 6.49 -2.74 23.14
CA ILE A 409 5.48 -1.90 23.77
C ILE A 409 4.16 -2.41 23.22
N GLU A 410 3.40 -3.13 24.05
CA GLU A 410 1.99 -3.41 23.80
C GLU A 410 1.31 -2.11 23.38
N SER A 411 0.85 -2.08 22.13
CA SER A 411 -0.15 -1.10 21.72
C SER A 411 -1.33 -1.31 22.65
N ARG A 412 -1.57 -0.34 23.54
CA ARG A 412 -2.73 -0.33 24.43
C ARG A 412 -3.98 -0.59 23.59
N ASP A 413 -4.66 -1.68 23.90
CA ASP A 413 -6.06 -1.88 23.53
C ASP A 413 -6.87 -0.67 24.02
N GLY A 414 -7.66 -0.09 23.11
CA GLY A 414 -8.54 1.05 23.32
C GLY A 414 -9.21 1.48 22.02
#